data_AF-A0A7J8IJ10-F1
#
_entry.id   AF-A0A7J8IJ10-F1
#
_cell.length_a   1.000
_cell.length_b   1.000
_cell.length_c   1.000
_cell.angle_alpha   90.00
_cell.angle_beta   90.00
_cell.angle_gamma   90.00
#
_symmetry.space_group_name_H-M   'P 1'
#
loop_
_entity.id
_entity.type
_entity.pdbx_description
1 polymer ?
#
loop_
_entity_poly.entity_id
_entity_poly.type
_entity_poly.pdbx_seq_one_letter_code
_entity_poly.pdbx_strand_id
1 'polypeptide(L)'
;MRKIRANAIAILTVAWILGTFYYLWQDNRAHAASSGSRGAQKAGGRPEQLREDRTIPLIVTGTPSRGFDEKAYLAAKQLKAGEDPYRQHAFNQLESDKLSSDRPIRDTRHYSCPSVSYSADLPATSVVITFHNEARSTLLRTVKSVLNRTPPNLIQEIILVDDFSSDPEDCLLLTRIPKVKCLRNDRREGLMRSRVRGADVASAAILTFLDSHCEVNTEWLQPMLQRVKEVSPYAPGGALTLGTGSPCLGMRA
;
A
#
# COMPACT_ATOMS: atom_id res chain seq x y z
N MET A 1 -4.31 60.49 30.60
CA MET A 1 -4.83 59.20 30.10
C MET A 1 -4.09 58.60 28.90
N ARG A 2 -3.50 59.38 27.96
CA ARG A 2 -2.80 58.82 26.77
C ARG A 2 -1.45 58.12 27.08
N LYS A 3 -0.68 58.60 28.06
CA LYS A 3 0.63 58.02 28.44
C LYS A 3 0.53 56.63 29.10
N ILE A 4 -0.55 56.37 29.85
CA ILE A 4 -0.78 55.09 30.54
C ILE A 4 -1.07 53.97 29.52
N ARG A 5 -1.80 54.29 28.44
CA ARG A 5 -2.11 53.33 27.36
C ARG A 5 -0.87 52.96 26.53
N ALA A 6 0.05 53.91 26.31
CA ALA A 6 1.31 53.64 25.61
C ALA A 6 2.23 52.70 26.44
N ASN A 7 2.31 52.92 27.76
CA ASN A 7 3.09 52.06 28.64
C ASN A 7 2.52 50.63 28.73
N ALA A 8 1.20 50.47 28.71
CA ALA A 8 0.56 49.16 28.71
C ALA A 8 0.84 48.37 27.42
N ILE A 9 0.82 49.03 26.26
CA ILE A 9 1.14 48.40 24.97
C ILE A 9 2.62 47.99 24.94
N ALA A 10 3.53 48.83 25.43
CA ALA A 10 4.95 48.51 25.51
C ALA A 10 5.25 47.30 26.42
N ILE A 11 4.52 47.16 27.53
CA ILE A 11 4.68 46.01 28.43
C ILE A 11 4.18 44.72 27.77
N LEU A 12 3.05 44.76 27.06
CA LEU A 12 2.50 43.60 26.37
C LEU A 12 3.39 43.14 25.21
N THR A 13 3.99 44.06 24.46
CA THR A 13 4.92 43.70 23.37
C THR A 13 6.20 43.08 23.91
N VAL A 14 6.76 43.62 25.00
CA VAL A 14 7.94 43.03 25.66
C VAL A 14 7.64 41.64 26.22
N ALA A 15 6.48 41.45 26.86
CA ALA A 15 6.05 40.14 27.36
C ALA A 15 5.88 39.10 26.22
N TRP A 16 5.34 39.51 25.08
CA TRP A 16 5.17 38.63 23.92
C TRP A 16 6.51 38.26 23.26
N ILE A 17 7.46 39.20 23.16
CA ILE A 17 8.81 38.93 22.66
C ILE A 17 9.57 37.99 23.61
N LEU A 18 9.48 38.20 24.93
CA LEU A 18 10.10 37.31 25.90
C LEU A 18 9.49 35.90 25.88
N GLY A 19 8.16 35.80 25.69
CA GLY A 19 7.47 34.52 25.56
C GLY A 19 7.87 33.75 24.30
N THR A 20 7.96 34.44 23.15
CA THR A 20 8.41 33.81 21.89
C THR A 20 9.89 33.42 21.94
N PHE A 21 10.74 34.23 22.56
CA PHE A 21 12.16 33.89 22.77
C PHE A 21 12.33 32.71 23.74
N TYR A 22 11.54 32.66 24.82
CA TYR A 22 11.53 31.52 25.74
C TYR A 22 11.06 30.24 25.04
N TYR A 23 9.99 30.32 24.24
CA TYR A 23 9.47 29.18 23.47
C TYR A 23 10.52 28.65 22.47
N LEU A 24 11.16 29.55 21.71
CA LEU A 24 12.24 29.19 20.78
C LEU A 24 13.48 28.64 21.51
N TRP A 25 13.82 29.18 22.68
CA TRP A 25 14.92 28.66 23.50
C TRP A 25 14.61 27.27 24.04
N GLN A 26 13.37 26.99 24.42
CA GLN A 26 12.93 25.69 24.92
C GLN A 26 12.94 24.63 23.80
N ASP A 27 12.51 25.00 22.60
CA ASP A 27 12.55 24.13 21.41
C ASP A 27 14.01 23.79 21.02
N ASN A 28 14.90 24.78 21.10
CA ASN A 28 16.33 24.56 20.86
C ASN A 28 16.96 23.66 21.96
N ARG A 29 16.44 23.71 23.19
CA ARG A 29 16.87 22.83 24.29
C ARG A 29 16.35 21.40 24.13
N ALA A 30 15.18 21.20 23.52
CA ALA A 30 14.68 19.87 23.12
C ALA A 30 15.52 19.26 21.98
N HIS A 31 16.00 20.07 21.04
CA HIS A 31 16.96 19.64 20.01
C HIS A 31 18.39 19.40 20.56
N ALA A 32 18.81 20.13 21.59
CA ALA A 32 20.10 19.90 22.26
C ALA A 32 20.11 18.62 23.12
N ALA A 33 18.98 18.21 23.70
CA ALA A 33 18.85 16.96 24.46
C ALA A 33 18.87 15.70 23.58
N SER A 34 18.70 15.83 22.25
CA SER A 34 18.75 14.73 21.28
C SER A 34 20.05 14.64 20.47
N SER A 35 21.02 15.55 20.70
CA SER A 35 22.29 15.62 19.94
C SER A 35 23.56 15.39 20.76
N GLY A 36 23.44 14.97 22.02
CA GLY A 36 24.58 14.73 22.92
C GLY A 36 25.09 13.28 22.97
N SER A 37 25.78 12.80 21.93
CA SER A 37 26.84 11.78 22.06
C SER A 37 27.63 11.64 20.75
N ARG A 38 28.78 12.32 20.64
CA ARG A 38 29.91 11.91 19.79
C ARG A 38 31.18 12.69 20.12
N GLY A 39 32.22 11.93 20.45
CA GLY A 39 33.64 12.32 20.58
C GLY A 39 34.32 11.38 21.59
N ALA A 40 35.41 10.65 21.34
CA ALA A 40 36.44 10.76 20.30
C ALA A 40 37.17 9.41 20.09
N GLN A 41 38.00 9.39 19.03
CA GLN A 41 38.65 8.27 18.34
C GLN A 41 39.68 7.46 19.15
N LYS A 42 39.89 6.19 18.74
CA LYS A 42 41.25 5.64 18.50
C LYS A 42 41.24 4.51 17.47
N ALA A 43 42.29 4.50 16.66
CA ALA A 43 42.50 3.71 15.45
C ALA A 43 42.78 2.21 15.70
N GLY A 44 42.39 1.36 14.73
CA GLY A 44 42.94 0.02 14.56
C GLY A 44 41.96 -1.00 13.97
N GLY A 45 42.23 -1.47 12.74
CA GLY A 45 41.76 -2.75 12.20
C GLY A 45 40.27 -2.87 11.86
N ARG A 46 39.94 -3.07 10.57
CA ARG A 46 38.57 -3.31 10.09
C ARG A 46 38.23 -4.81 10.15
N PRO A 47 37.32 -5.24 11.03
CA PRO A 47 36.36 -6.27 10.69
C PRO A 47 35.02 -5.58 10.40
N GLU A 48 34.48 -5.89 9.23
CA GLU A 48 33.21 -5.38 8.73
C GLU A 48 32.06 -5.93 9.59
N GLN A 49 31.60 -5.13 10.57
CA GLN A 49 30.42 -5.46 11.36
C GLN A 49 29.18 -5.37 10.47
N LEU A 50 28.69 -6.54 10.07
CA LEU A 50 27.34 -6.76 9.57
C LEU A 50 26.35 -6.10 10.55
N ARG A 51 25.65 -5.07 10.08
CA ARG A 51 24.54 -4.45 10.82
C ARG A 51 23.38 -5.43 10.82
N GLU A 52 23.29 -6.17 11.90
CA GLU A 52 22.24 -7.13 12.21
C GLU A 52 21.00 -6.36 12.67
N ASP A 53 20.21 -5.88 11.70
CA ASP A 53 18.86 -5.35 11.91
C ASP A 53 17.90 -5.96 10.86
N ARG A 54 18.08 -7.25 10.61
CA ARG A 54 17.19 -8.08 9.80
C ARG A 54 16.16 -8.72 10.71
N THR A 55 15.19 -7.96 11.18
CA THR A 55 13.88 -8.54 11.51
C THR A 55 13.34 -9.15 10.23
N ILE A 56 13.47 -10.47 10.11
CA ILE A 56 12.92 -11.25 9.00
C ILE A 56 11.43 -10.92 8.93
N PRO A 57 10.90 -10.41 7.79
CA PRO A 57 9.48 -10.15 7.68
C PRO A 57 8.73 -11.47 7.90
N LEU A 58 7.72 -11.46 8.77
CA LEU A 58 6.83 -12.60 8.94
C LEU A 58 5.96 -12.72 7.68
N ILE A 59 6.54 -13.23 6.59
CA ILE A 59 5.80 -13.57 5.38
C ILE A 59 5.02 -14.83 5.70
N VAL A 60 3.75 -14.67 6.03
CA VAL A 60 2.87 -15.82 6.25
C VAL A 60 2.44 -16.35 4.89
N THR A 61 2.97 -17.52 4.54
CA THR A 61 2.47 -18.34 3.44
C THR A 61 1.53 -19.38 4.03
N GLY A 62 0.24 -19.28 3.72
CA GLY A 62 -0.74 -20.28 4.18
C GLY A 62 -0.50 -21.62 3.50
N THR A 63 -0.47 -22.72 4.25
CA THR A 63 -0.60 -24.07 3.67
C THR A 63 -2.05 -24.26 3.20
N PRO A 64 -2.29 -24.71 1.95
CA PRO A 64 -3.65 -24.86 1.43
C PRO A 64 -4.27 -26.18 1.95
N SER A 65 -4.63 -26.23 3.24
CA SER A 65 -5.30 -27.42 3.81
C SER A 65 -6.78 -27.21 4.11
N ARG A 66 -7.26 -25.96 4.11
CA ARG A 66 -8.68 -25.59 4.21
C ARG A 66 -8.97 -24.43 3.27
N GLY A 67 -10.00 -24.55 2.44
CA GLY A 67 -10.44 -23.48 1.53
C GLY A 67 -10.73 -22.18 2.28
N PHE A 68 -10.58 -21.05 1.59
CA PHE A 68 -10.92 -19.74 2.13
C PHE A 68 -12.44 -19.61 2.32
N ASP A 69 -12.89 -19.40 3.56
CA ASP A 69 -14.31 -19.16 3.87
C ASP A 69 -14.65 -17.68 3.70
N GLU A 70 -15.09 -17.34 2.49
CA GLU A 70 -15.48 -15.99 2.12
C GLU A 70 -16.63 -15.45 2.98
N LYS A 71 -17.63 -16.28 3.31
CA LYS A 71 -18.80 -15.83 4.07
C LYS A 71 -18.39 -15.46 5.48
N ALA A 72 -17.57 -16.29 6.14
CA ALA A 72 -17.05 -15.99 7.46
C ALA A 72 -16.16 -14.74 7.46
N TYR A 73 -15.31 -14.59 6.43
CA TYR A 73 -14.44 -13.43 6.29
C TYR A 73 -15.24 -12.12 6.22
N LEU A 74 -16.26 -12.06 5.36
CA LEU A 74 -17.09 -10.85 5.19
C LEU A 74 -18.01 -10.61 6.40
N ALA A 75 -18.65 -11.66 6.94
CA ALA A 75 -19.59 -11.54 8.06
C ALA A 75 -18.96 -10.93 9.32
N ALA A 76 -17.67 -11.16 9.55
CA ALA A 76 -16.96 -10.66 10.72
C ALA A 76 -16.79 -9.13 10.77
N LYS A 77 -17.00 -8.40 9.67
CA LYS A 77 -16.92 -6.92 9.63
C LYS A 77 -18.11 -6.25 8.93
N GLN A 78 -19.28 -6.89 8.93
CA GLN A 78 -20.48 -6.26 8.41
C GLN A 78 -20.89 -5.04 9.26
N LEU A 79 -21.36 -4.01 8.56
CA LEU A 79 -21.93 -2.81 9.17
C LEU A 79 -23.12 -3.17 10.06
N LYS A 80 -23.18 -2.64 11.28
CA LYS A 80 -24.32 -2.91 12.18
C LYS A 80 -25.51 -2.03 11.82
N ALA A 81 -26.71 -2.50 12.16
CA ALA A 81 -27.93 -1.73 11.94
C ALA A 81 -27.87 -0.37 12.67
N GLY A 82 -28.06 0.72 11.91
CA GLY A 82 -28.04 2.09 12.43
C GLY A 82 -26.67 2.78 12.41
N GLU A 83 -25.59 2.09 12.00
CA GLU A 83 -24.29 2.74 11.79
C GLU A 83 -24.24 3.49 10.45
N ASP A 84 -23.45 4.57 10.40
CA ASP A 84 -23.21 5.33 9.17
C ASP A 84 -22.28 4.54 8.22
N PRO A 85 -22.76 4.16 7.02
CA PRO A 85 -21.99 3.35 6.08
C PRO A 85 -20.75 4.04 5.50
N TYR A 86 -20.61 5.37 5.64
CA TYR A 86 -19.46 6.12 5.11
C TYR A 86 -18.37 6.39 6.15
N ARG A 87 -18.67 6.21 7.44
CA ARG A 87 -17.83 6.69 8.54
C ARG A 87 -16.42 6.08 8.56
N GLN A 88 -16.27 4.82 8.18
CA GLN A 88 -14.98 4.11 8.28
C GLN A 88 -14.12 4.24 7.02
N HIS A 89 -14.75 4.26 5.84
CA HIS A 89 -14.02 4.08 4.56
C HIS A 89 -14.27 5.20 3.54
N ALA A 90 -15.07 6.22 3.86
CA ALA A 90 -15.44 7.32 2.96
C ALA A 90 -16.13 6.89 1.65
N PHE A 91 -16.57 5.64 1.56
CA PHE A 91 -17.49 5.11 0.56
C PHE A 91 -18.59 4.30 1.26
N ASN A 92 -19.66 3.96 0.53
CA ASN A 92 -20.77 3.22 1.09
C ASN A 92 -20.41 1.74 1.32
N GLN A 93 -20.04 1.39 2.55
CA GLN A 93 -19.70 0.01 2.90
C GLN A 93 -20.88 -0.94 2.71
N LEU A 94 -22.10 -0.52 3.09
CA LEU A 94 -23.30 -1.35 3.00
C LEU A 94 -23.57 -1.78 1.55
N GLU A 95 -23.40 -0.89 0.59
CA GLU A 95 -23.53 -1.24 -0.84
C GLU A 95 -22.37 -2.10 -1.34
N SER A 96 -21.13 -1.87 -0.86
CA SER A 96 -19.99 -2.74 -1.19
C SER A 96 -20.18 -4.18 -0.69
N ASP A 97 -20.74 -4.35 0.51
CA ASP A 97 -20.93 -5.65 1.16
C ASP A 97 -22.07 -6.47 0.50
N LYS A 98 -23.04 -5.80 -0.15
CA LYS A 98 -24.10 -6.46 -0.94
C LYS A 98 -23.57 -7.07 -2.24
N LEU A 99 -22.45 -6.58 -2.74
CA LEU A 99 -21.88 -7.03 -4.00
C LEU A 99 -21.10 -8.32 -3.82
N SER A 100 -21.32 -9.27 -4.73
CA SER A 100 -20.47 -10.46 -4.81
C SER A 100 -19.01 -10.06 -5.05
N SER A 101 -18.09 -10.75 -4.39
CA SER A 101 -16.65 -10.60 -4.61
C SER A 101 -16.22 -10.99 -6.03
N ASP A 102 -17.03 -11.82 -6.72
CA ASP A 102 -16.84 -12.26 -8.12
C ASP A 102 -17.83 -11.60 -9.09
N ARG A 103 -18.43 -10.46 -8.73
CA ARG A 103 -19.43 -9.84 -9.59
C ARG A 103 -18.91 -9.62 -11.02
N PRO A 104 -19.74 -9.86 -12.05
CA PRO A 104 -19.37 -9.48 -13.41
C PRO A 104 -19.30 -7.96 -13.52
N ILE A 105 -18.32 -7.46 -14.27
CA ILE A 105 -18.23 -6.06 -14.66
C ILE A 105 -18.31 -5.96 -16.17
N ARG A 106 -18.84 -4.83 -16.67
CA ARG A 106 -18.94 -4.58 -18.09
C ARG A 106 -17.53 -4.40 -18.69
N ASP A 107 -17.30 -4.96 -19.88
CA ASP A 107 -16.11 -4.64 -20.66
C ASP A 107 -16.18 -3.17 -21.12
N THR A 108 -15.23 -2.36 -20.67
CA THR A 108 -15.14 -0.93 -20.97
C THR A 108 -14.06 -0.62 -21.99
N ARG A 109 -13.38 -1.64 -22.55
CA ARG A 109 -12.32 -1.46 -23.53
C ARG A 109 -12.89 -0.96 -24.85
N HIS A 110 -12.02 -0.34 -25.66
CA HIS A 110 -12.38 0.04 -27.02
C HIS A 110 -12.71 -1.21 -27.86
N TYR A 111 -13.64 -1.07 -28.83
CA TYR A 111 -14.13 -2.20 -29.64
C TYR A 111 -13.04 -2.92 -30.45
N SER A 112 -11.89 -2.26 -30.67
CA SER A 112 -10.74 -2.84 -31.37
C SER A 112 -9.83 -3.68 -30.47
N CYS A 113 -9.94 -3.57 -29.14
CA CYS A 113 -9.08 -4.28 -28.21
C CYS A 113 -9.23 -5.80 -28.23
N PRO A 114 -10.43 -6.38 -28.38
CA PRO A 114 -10.59 -7.83 -28.52
C PRO A 114 -9.89 -8.43 -29.75
N SER A 115 -9.58 -7.61 -30.78
CA SER A 115 -8.83 -8.06 -31.96
C SER A 115 -7.31 -7.95 -31.82
N VAL A 116 -6.80 -7.40 -30.72
CA VAL A 116 -5.36 -7.31 -30.46
C VAL A 116 -4.87 -8.63 -29.87
N SER A 117 -3.82 -9.20 -30.44
CA SER A 117 -3.14 -10.37 -29.88
C SER A 117 -1.85 -9.95 -29.16
N TYR A 118 -1.54 -10.66 -28.08
CA TYR A 118 -0.34 -10.43 -27.27
C TYR A 118 0.60 -11.64 -27.36
N SER A 119 1.88 -11.44 -27.04
CA SER A 119 2.88 -12.53 -27.03
C SER A 119 2.45 -13.66 -26.09
N ALA A 120 2.69 -14.92 -26.46
CA ALA A 120 2.40 -16.06 -25.58
C ALA A 120 3.39 -16.17 -24.39
N ASP A 121 4.61 -15.69 -24.61
CA ASP A 121 5.75 -15.69 -23.68
C ASP A 121 5.86 -14.34 -22.95
N LEU A 122 4.77 -13.90 -22.31
CA LEU A 122 4.81 -12.74 -21.43
C LEU A 122 5.42 -13.12 -20.06
N PRO A 123 6.31 -12.28 -19.49
CA PRO A 123 6.86 -12.50 -18.16
C PRO A 123 5.79 -12.38 -17.07
N ALA A 124 5.87 -13.22 -16.03
CA ALA A 124 5.01 -13.11 -14.86
C ALA A 124 5.31 -11.85 -14.03
N THR A 125 4.33 -11.38 -13.28
CA THR A 125 4.42 -10.21 -12.40
C THR A 125 4.12 -10.57 -10.94
N SER A 126 4.72 -9.84 -10.01
CA SER A 126 4.34 -9.82 -8.60
C SER A 126 3.41 -8.63 -8.38
N VAL A 127 2.18 -8.92 -7.98
CA VAL A 127 1.17 -7.87 -7.74
C VAL A 127 1.28 -7.41 -6.29
N VAL A 128 1.58 -6.14 -6.06
CA VAL A 128 1.72 -5.54 -4.73
C VAL A 128 0.49 -4.68 -4.44
N ILE A 129 -0.24 -5.05 -3.39
CA ILE A 129 -1.44 -4.33 -2.92
C ILE A 129 -1.19 -3.88 -1.49
N THR A 130 -1.08 -2.58 -1.29
CA THR A 130 -0.92 -1.98 0.03
C THR A 130 -2.27 -1.53 0.57
N PHE A 131 -2.54 -1.72 1.86
CA PHE A 131 -3.79 -1.27 2.46
C PHE A 131 -3.62 -0.89 3.94
N HIS A 132 -4.56 -0.07 4.44
CA HIS A 132 -4.67 0.28 5.85
C HIS A 132 -6.14 0.43 6.20
N ASN A 133 -6.66 -0.41 7.11
CA ASN A 133 -8.06 -0.39 7.54
C ASN A 133 -9.06 -0.37 6.36
N GLU A 134 -8.82 -1.23 5.37
CA GLU A 134 -9.69 -1.38 4.19
C GLU A 134 -10.93 -2.22 4.52
N ALA A 135 -12.04 -1.98 3.80
CA ALA A 135 -13.22 -2.82 3.95
C ALA A 135 -12.93 -4.24 3.42
N ARG A 136 -13.39 -5.27 4.13
CA ARG A 136 -13.15 -6.66 3.72
C ARG A 136 -13.73 -6.98 2.33
N SER A 137 -14.88 -6.41 2.00
CA SER A 137 -15.54 -6.61 0.71
C SER A 137 -14.74 -6.04 -0.46
N THR A 138 -14.20 -4.82 -0.35
CA THR A 138 -13.35 -4.20 -1.38
C THR A 138 -12.02 -4.94 -1.52
N LEU A 139 -11.33 -5.21 -0.41
CA LEU A 139 -10.04 -5.91 -0.42
C LEU A 139 -10.14 -7.29 -1.08
N LEU A 140 -11.13 -8.09 -0.66
CA LEU A 140 -11.35 -9.43 -1.24
C LEU A 140 -11.67 -9.35 -2.73
N ARG A 141 -12.53 -8.39 -3.12
CA ARG A 141 -12.94 -8.21 -4.52
C ARG A 141 -11.76 -7.80 -5.39
N THR A 142 -10.83 -7.00 -4.88
CA THR A 142 -9.57 -6.70 -5.57
C THR A 142 -8.76 -7.98 -5.83
N VAL A 143 -8.49 -8.75 -4.78
CA VAL A 143 -7.71 -10.00 -4.88
C VAL A 143 -8.36 -10.99 -5.86
N LYS A 144 -9.67 -11.22 -5.74
CA LYS A 144 -10.39 -12.15 -6.63
C LYS A 144 -10.47 -11.63 -8.06
N SER A 145 -10.65 -10.32 -8.28
CA SER A 145 -10.64 -9.76 -9.64
C SER A 145 -9.32 -10.02 -10.35
N VAL A 146 -8.19 -9.86 -9.64
CA VAL A 146 -6.85 -10.17 -10.17
C VAL A 146 -6.73 -11.66 -10.50
N LEU A 147 -7.11 -12.55 -9.59
CA LEU A 147 -7.00 -14.01 -9.81
C LEU A 147 -7.91 -14.51 -10.94
N ASN A 148 -9.13 -14.00 -11.04
CA ASN A 148 -10.13 -14.51 -11.98
C ASN A 148 -9.96 -13.97 -13.41
N ARG A 149 -9.43 -12.75 -13.57
CA ARG A 149 -9.34 -12.07 -14.88
C ARG A 149 -7.92 -12.01 -15.44
N THR A 150 -6.99 -12.74 -14.83
CA THR A 150 -5.61 -12.82 -15.27
C THR A 150 -5.22 -14.28 -15.51
N PRO A 151 -4.57 -14.59 -16.65
CA PRO A 151 -4.02 -15.92 -16.89
C PRO A 151 -3.11 -16.37 -15.73
N PRO A 152 -3.28 -17.58 -15.17
CA PRO A 152 -2.54 -18.02 -13.99
C PRO A 152 -1.02 -18.01 -14.18
N ASN A 153 -0.50 -18.23 -15.38
CA ASN A 153 0.94 -18.18 -15.67
C ASN A 153 1.55 -16.77 -15.54
N LEU A 154 0.74 -15.71 -15.60
CA LEU A 154 1.22 -14.32 -15.51
C LEU A 154 1.24 -13.80 -14.07
N ILE A 155 0.60 -14.47 -13.12
CA ILE A 155 0.65 -14.11 -11.71
C ILE A 155 1.69 -14.99 -11.02
N GLN A 156 2.83 -14.41 -10.65
CA GLN A 156 3.81 -15.08 -9.79
C GLN A 156 3.26 -15.17 -8.36
N GLU A 157 2.81 -14.04 -7.83
CA GLU A 157 2.30 -13.89 -6.47
C GLU A 157 1.51 -12.58 -6.31
N ILE A 158 0.67 -12.52 -5.27
CA ILE A 158 -0.03 -11.32 -4.82
C ILE A 158 0.47 -11.03 -3.40
N ILE A 159 1.16 -9.91 -3.22
CA ILE A 159 1.73 -9.47 -1.95
C ILE A 159 0.81 -8.41 -1.37
N LEU A 160 0.06 -8.80 -0.34
CA LEU A 160 -0.74 -7.89 0.47
C LEU A 160 0.15 -7.27 1.53
N VAL A 161 0.37 -5.97 1.45
CA VAL A 161 1.13 -5.22 2.45
C VAL A 161 0.15 -4.49 3.36
N ASP A 162 -0.02 -5.02 4.57
CA ASP A 162 -0.85 -4.44 5.61
C ASP A 162 -0.06 -3.34 6.35
N ASP A 163 -0.40 -2.09 6.09
CA ASP A 163 0.22 -0.91 6.68
C ASP A 163 -0.35 -0.61 8.06
N PHE A 164 -0.21 -1.57 8.98
CA PHE A 164 -0.62 -1.45 10.39
C PHE A 164 -2.13 -1.20 10.56
N SER A 165 -2.96 -2.02 9.91
CA SER A 165 -4.40 -2.05 10.15
C SER A 165 -4.71 -2.46 11.59
N SER A 166 -5.84 -2.01 12.12
CA SER A 166 -6.29 -2.33 13.48
C SER A 166 -6.53 -3.82 13.70
N ASP A 167 -6.91 -4.54 12.64
CA ASP A 167 -7.15 -5.99 12.67
C ASP A 167 -6.16 -6.71 11.74
N PRO A 168 -5.21 -7.49 12.27
CA PRO A 168 -4.26 -8.25 11.45
C PRO A 168 -4.91 -9.40 10.65
N GLU A 169 -6.10 -9.85 11.04
CA GLU A 169 -6.79 -10.96 10.37
C GLU A 169 -7.26 -10.60 8.96
N ASP A 170 -7.42 -9.31 8.65
CA ASP A 170 -7.77 -8.83 7.30
C ASP A 170 -6.76 -9.32 6.26
N CYS A 171 -5.47 -9.32 6.62
CA CYS A 171 -4.39 -9.81 5.76
C CYS A 171 -4.18 -11.32 5.91
N LEU A 172 -4.16 -11.80 7.16
CA LEU A 172 -3.76 -13.17 7.48
C LEU A 172 -4.73 -14.21 6.90
N LEU A 173 -6.04 -13.96 6.97
CA LEU A 173 -7.04 -14.90 6.47
C LEU A 173 -7.00 -15.06 4.95
N LEU A 174 -6.59 -14.00 4.22
CA LEU A 174 -6.45 -14.03 2.77
C LEU A 174 -5.28 -14.90 2.30
N THR A 175 -4.31 -15.22 3.16
CA THR A 175 -3.20 -16.15 2.83
C THR A 175 -3.65 -17.58 2.54
N ARG A 176 -4.91 -17.93 2.87
CA ARG A 176 -5.54 -19.20 2.48
C ARG A 176 -5.92 -19.25 1.00
N ILE A 177 -5.94 -18.09 0.32
CA ILE A 177 -6.16 -18.00 -1.12
C ILE A 177 -4.83 -18.30 -1.83
N PRO A 178 -4.82 -19.13 -2.88
CA PRO A 178 -3.59 -19.44 -3.62
C PRO A 178 -2.89 -18.17 -4.11
N LYS A 179 -1.55 -18.19 -4.09
CA LYS A 179 -0.65 -17.11 -4.52
C LYS A 179 -0.67 -15.83 -3.66
N VAL A 180 -1.51 -15.75 -2.62
CA VAL A 180 -1.57 -14.59 -1.73
C VAL A 180 -0.56 -14.73 -0.60
N LYS A 181 0.25 -13.70 -0.41
CA LYS A 181 1.19 -13.54 0.70
C LYS A 181 0.79 -12.32 1.52
N CYS A 182 0.86 -12.45 2.83
CA CYS A 182 0.64 -11.33 3.75
C CYS A 182 1.97 -10.81 4.29
N LEU A 183 2.17 -9.49 4.22
CA LEU A 183 3.29 -8.75 4.79
C LEU A 183 2.75 -7.61 5.67
N ARG A 184 2.84 -7.74 6.99
CA ARG A 184 2.34 -6.72 7.92
C ARG A 184 3.46 -5.81 8.43
N ASN A 185 3.22 -4.50 8.45
CA ASN A 185 4.09 -3.50 9.09
C ASN A 185 3.85 -3.46 10.61
N ASP A 186 4.93 -3.32 11.38
CA ASP A 186 4.87 -3.23 12.85
C ASP A 186 4.34 -1.87 13.35
N ARG A 187 4.34 -0.87 12.47
CA ARG A 187 3.80 0.47 12.67
C ARG A 187 3.32 1.04 11.35
N ARG A 188 2.54 2.12 11.39
CA ARG A 188 2.07 2.79 10.18
C ARG A 188 3.22 3.51 9.46
N GLU A 189 3.58 3.03 8.28
CA GLU A 189 4.67 3.53 7.46
C GLU A 189 4.19 4.39 6.27
N GLY A 190 2.93 4.22 5.87
CA GLY A 190 2.35 4.90 4.72
C GLY A 190 2.56 4.17 3.40
N LEU A 191 1.83 4.63 2.37
CA LEU A 191 1.72 3.99 1.05
C LEU A 191 3.08 3.72 0.39
N MET A 192 3.93 4.74 0.30
CA MET A 192 5.19 4.66 -0.47
C MET A 192 6.15 3.63 0.15
N ARG A 193 6.36 3.69 1.47
CA ARG A 193 7.24 2.75 2.18
C ARG A 193 6.68 1.33 2.16
N SER A 194 5.37 1.19 2.27
CA SER A 194 4.69 -0.11 2.14
C SER A 194 4.86 -0.71 0.73
N ARG A 195 4.75 0.11 -0.33
CA ARG A 195 4.97 -0.35 -1.72
C ARG A 195 6.42 -0.79 -1.94
N VAL A 196 7.39 -0.03 -1.42
CA VAL A 196 8.82 -0.39 -1.48
C VAL A 196 9.06 -1.71 -0.74
N ARG A 197 8.51 -1.87 0.47
CA ARG A 197 8.65 -3.12 1.23
C ARG A 197 8.06 -4.33 0.50
N GLY A 198 6.91 -4.14 -0.17
CA GLY A 198 6.31 -5.17 -1.01
C GLY A 198 7.17 -5.50 -2.25
N ALA A 199 7.82 -4.50 -2.85
CA ALA A 199 8.74 -4.68 -3.96
C ALA A 199 10.02 -5.43 -3.54
N ASP A 200 10.56 -5.17 -2.34
CA ASP A 200 11.78 -5.80 -1.84
C ASP A 200 11.64 -7.31 -1.63
N VAL A 201 10.42 -7.79 -1.33
CA VAL A 201 10.12 -9.21 -1.13
C VAL A 201 9.57 -9.90 -2.39
N ALA A 202 9.33 -9.15 -3.45
CA ALA A 202 8.80 -9.67 -4.70
C ALA A 202 9.84 -10.54 -5.42
N SER A 203 9.37 -11.66 -5.97
CA SER A 203 10.18 -12.66 -6.66
C SER A 203 10.12 -12.57 -8.19
N ALA A 204 9.12 -11.87 -8.75
CA ALA A 204 9.01 -11.66 -10.19
C ALA A 204 9.91 -10.52 -10.69
N ALA A 205 10.26 -10.57 -11.98
CA ALA A 205 11.03 -9.53 -12.64
C ALA A 205 10.22 -8.23 -12.87
N ILE A 206 8.89 -8.34 -12.92
CA ILE A 206 7.98 -7.21 -13.11
C ILE A 206 7.12 -7.04 -11.87
N LEU A 207 6.90 -5.78 -11.50
CA LEU A 207 6.03 -5.38 -10.40
C LEU A 207 4.75 -4.76 -10.96
N THR A 208 3.62 -5.06 -10.33
CA THR A 208 2.35 -4.41 -10.62
C THR A 208 1.73 -3.92 -9.33
N PHE A 209 1.59 -2.60 -9.19
CA PHE A 209 0.99 -2.00 -8.02
C PHE A 209 -0.50 -1.76 -8.26
N LEU A 210 -1.34 -2.20 -7.33
CA LEU A 210 -2.78 -1.92 -7.33
C LEU A 210 -3.18 -1.36 -5.97
N ASP A 211 -4.22 -0.54 -5.95
CA ASP A 211 -4.87 -0.13 -4.71
C ASP A 211 -5.82 -1.24 -4.21
N SER A 212 -6.19 -1.18 -2.94
CA SER A 212 -6.92 -2.25 -2.25
C SER A 212 -8.41 -2.31 -2.56
N HIS A 213 -8.94 -1.35 -3.29
CA HIS A 213 -10.33 -1.23 -3.70
C HIS A 213 -10.42 -1.04 -5.22
N CYS A 214 -9.92 -2.02 -5.98
CA CYS A 214 -9.94 -2.01 -7.43
C CYS A 214 -10.62 -3.25 -7.99
N GLU A 215 -11.22 -3.12 -9.17
CA GLU A 215 -11.70 -4.25 -9.96
C GLU A 215 -11.06 -4.19 -11.34
N VAL A 216 -10.16 -5.13 -11.61
CA VAL A 216 -9.49 -5.22 -12.92
C VAL A 216 -10.46 -5.75 -13.98
N ASN A 217 -10.37 -5.26 -15.21
CA ASN A 217 -11.22 -5.72 -16.31
C ASN A 217 -10.59 -6.90 -17.08
N THR A 218 -11.31 -7.43 -18.06
CA THR A 218 -10.84 -8.49 -18.96
C THR A 218 -9.57 -8.05 -19.70
N GLU A 219 -8.56 -8.92 -19.71
CA GLU A 219 -7.27 -8.71 -20.40
C GLU A 219 -6.56 -7.38 -20.04
N TRP A 220 -6.69 -6.94 -18.79
CA TRP A 220 -6.08 -5.71 -18.31
C TRP A 220 -4.53 -5.77 -18.27
N LEU A 221 -3.96 -6.96 -18.02
CA LEU A 221 -2.54 -7.12 -17.71
C LEU A 221 -1.67 -7.35 -18.95
N GLN A 222 -2.15 -8.13 -19.92
CA GLN A 222 -1.41 -8.48 -21.13
C GLN A 222 -0.91 -7.26 -21.93
N PRO A 223 -1.73 -6.22 -22.21
CA PRO A 223 -1.22 -5.02 -22.87
C PRO A 223 -0.13 -4.31 -22.08
N MET A 224 -0.19 -4.31 -20.75
CA MET A 224 0.84 -3.70 -19.90
C MET A 224 2.16 -4.46 -19.96
N LEU A 225 2.11 -5.79 -19.80
CA LEU A 225 3.30 -6.64 -19.85
C LEU A 225 3.95 -6.64 -21.23
N GLN A 226 3.14 -6.61 -22.29
CA GLN A 226 3.63 -6.48 -23.66
C GLN A 226 4.49 -5.23 -23.83
N ARG A 227 4.01 -4.07 -23.33
CA ARG A 227 4.76 -2.82 -23.40
C ARG A 227 6.06 -2.86 -22.60
N VAL A 228 6.04 -3.44 -21.40
CA VAL A 228 7.26 -3.60 -20.60
C VAL A 228 8.26 -4.51 -21.32
N LYS A 229 7.80 -5.61 -21.92
CA LYS A 229 8.65 -6.53 -22.70
C LYS A 229 9.28 -5.86 -23.92
N GLU A 230 8.51 -5.07 -24.67
CA GLU A 230 8.99 -4.35 -25.85
C GLU A 230 10.02 -3.26 -25.50
N VAL A 231 9.82 -2.57 -24.37
CA VAL A 231 10.69 -1.46 -23.94
C VAL A 231 11.89 -1.94 -23.13
N SER A 232 11.79 -3.10 -22.47
CA SER A 232 12.83 -3.68 -21.61
C SER A 232 13.46 -4.96 -22.18
N PRO A 233 14.11 -4.95 -23.36
CA PRO A 233 15.07 -5.99 -23.68
C PRO A 233 16.37 -5.88 -22.86
N TYR A 234 16.60 -4.81 -22.05
CA TYR A 234 17.91 -4.55 -21.40
C TYR A 234 17.91 -3.92 -19.99
N ALA A 235 16.80 -3.75 -19.27
CA ALA A 235 16.82 -3.07 -17.96
C ALA A 235 16.35 -3.96 -16.80
N PRO A 236 17.25 -4.49 -15.95
CA PRO A 236 16.86 -5.09 -14.69
C PRO A 236 16.56 -3.97 -13.67
N GLY A 237 15.32 -3.87 -13.19
CA GLY A 237 15.00 -3.13 -11.96
C GLY A 237 14.31 -1.75 -12.07
N GLY A 238 13.63 -1.43 -13.17
CA GLY A 238 12.85 -0.18 -13.27
C GLY A 238 11.36 -0.36 -12.98
N ALA A 239 10.84 0.26 -11.92
CA ALA A 239 9.39 0.40 -11.72
C ALA A 239 8.81 1.34 -12.79
N LEU A 240 8.05 0.79 -13.74
CA LEU A 240 7.36 1.55 -14.77
C LEU A 240 5.93 1.88 -14.31
N THR A 241 5.67 3.16 -14.04
CA THR A 241 4.31 3.71 -13.98
C THR A 241 3.78 3.82 -15.41
N LEU A 242 2.84 2.96 -15.79
CA LEU A 242 2.16 3.04 -17.08
C LEU A 242 1.20 4.23 -17.10
N GLY A 243 1.66 5.34 -17.67
CA GLY A 243 0.80 6.46 -18.06
C GLY A 243 -0.02 6.11 -19.29
N THR A 244 -1.35 6.12 -19.15
CA THR A 244 -2.43 6.53 -20.08
C THR A 244 -2.40 6.26 -21.60
N GLY A 245 -1.39 5.59 -22.17
CA GLY A 245 -1.21 5.48 -23.63
C GLY A 245 -1.87 4.28 -24.32
N SER A 246 -2.38 3.29 -23.58
CA SER A 246 -2.99 2.10 -24.18
C SER A 246 -4.53 2.18 -24.09
N PRO A 247 -5.26 2.26 -25.22
CA PRO A 247 -6.74 2.33 -25.23
C PRO A 247 -7.40 1.03 -24.74
N CYS A 248 -6.61 -0.01 -24.46
CA CYS A 248 -7.05 -1.31 -23.98
C CYS A 248 -6.87 -1.49 -22.47
N LEU A 249 -6.43 -0.46 -21.74
CA LEU A 249 -6.34 -0.52 -20.28
C LEU A 249 -7.73 -0.34 -19.66
N GLY A 250 -8.28 -1.41 -19.09
CA GLY A 250 -9.54 -1.39 -18.36
C GLY A 250 -9.31 -1.63 -16.86
N MET A 251 -9.43 -0.59 -16.05
CA MET A 251 -9.48 -0.69 -14.59
C MET A 251 -10.59 0.20 -14.06
N ARG A 252 -11.25 -0.25 -12.99
CA ARG A 252 -12.19 0.56 -12.22
C ARG A 252 -11.76 0.58 -10.76
N ALA A 253 -11.68 1.77 -10.18
CA ALA A 253 -11.64 1.98 -8.74
C ALA A 253 -13.09 2.11 -8.21
#